data_AF-A0A9P3F2Q2-F1
#
_entry.id   AF-A0A9P3F2Q2-F1
#
_cell.length_a   1.000
_cell.length_b   1.000
_cell.length_c   1.000
_cell.angle_alpha   90.00
_cell.angle_beta   90.00
_cell.angle_gamma   90.00
#
_symmetry.space_group_name_H-M   'P 1'
#
loop_
_entity.id
_entity.type
_entity.pdbx_description
1 polymer ?
#
loop_
_entity_poly.entity_id
_entity_poly.type
_entity_poly.pdbx_seq_one_letter_code
_entity_poly.pdbx_strand_id
1 'polypeptide(L)'
;MALLFLKQRLFPTKGKQRRSDTYGKPLLSASDSDTLGSDADQDLEAQRSYRTFHTSRPDSDSVSSSSSTPRSRINPRIVSDAILGLSDGLTVPFALSAGLSALGNTKVVVLGGLAELAAGAISMGLGGYVGAKSEAESYQATVRETKELIETSSVETSTIVHDTFSAYGLPEAAISQINASLHASHDRLLDFLISFHHKESQPDCNQAWISAITLALGYFVGGFIPLIPYFMVDQVIVALYWSIGVMAVTLLAFGYIKTCVVRGWSGRDNIIAGIKGGVQMCFVGGVAAGAAIALVRLIDHGSA
;
A
#
# COMPACT_ATOMS: atom_id res chain seq x y z
N MET A 1 -18.12 12.38 -9.29
CA MET A 1 -18.59 13.79 -9.32
C MET A 1 -18.07 14.66 -8.14
N ALA A 2 -17.86 14.12 -6.93
CA ALA A 2 -17.42 14.89 -5.76
C ALA A 2 -16.01 15.54 -5.86
N LEU A 3 -15.06 14.88 -6.52
CA LEU A 3 -13.69 15.39 -6.68
C LEU A 3 -13.58 16.59 -7.63
N LEU A 4 -14.48 16.71 -8.60
CA LEU A 4 -14.52 17.87 -9.52
C LEU A 4 -15.07 19.12 -8.84
N PHE A 5 -16.05 18.95 -7.93
CA PHE A 5 -16.57 20.04 -7.11
C PHE A 5 -15.54 20.60 -6.11
N LEU A 6 -14.70 19.73 -5.54
CA LEU A 6 -13.65 20.16 -4.61
C LEU A 6 -12.53 20.93 -5.32
N LYS A 7 -12.18 20.53 -6.56
CA LYS A 7 -11.17 21.22 -7.38
C LYS A 7 -11.62 22.61 -7.83
N GLN A 8 -12.90 22.79 -8.20
CA GLN A 8 -13.44 24.10 -8.59
C GLN A 8 -13.58 25.08 -7.43
N ARG A 9 -13.74 24.58 -6.19
CA ARG A 9 -13.90 25.43 -5.00
C ARG A 9 -12.57 25.91 -4.42
N LEU A 10 -11.48 25.18 -4.63
CA LEU A 10 -10.14 25.54 -4.12
C LEU A 10 -9.31 26.40 -5.08
N PHE A 11 -9.59 26.40 -6.39
CA PHE A 11 -8.80 27.16 -7.37
C PHE A 11 -9.71 27.85 -8.41
N PRO A 12 -10.14 29.11 -8.17
CA PRO A 12 -10.83 29.88 -9.19
C PRO A 12 -9.82 30.31 -10.27
N THR A 13 -9.70 29.52 -11.34
CA THR A 13 -8.96 29.92 -12.55
C THR A 13 -9.65 31.11 -13.21
N LYS A 14 -9.05 32.29 -13.05
CA LYS A 14 -9.39 33.47 -13.86
C LYS A 14 -9.15 33.16 -15.34
N GLY A 15 -10.22 33.27 -16.12
CA GLY A 15 -10.18 33.12 -17.57
C GLY A 15 -9.24 34.13 -18.22
N LYS A 16 -8.49 33.66 -19.21
CA LYS A 16 -7.92 34.52 -20.25
C LYS A 16 -8.19 33.88 -21.61
N GLN A 17 -8.84 34.67 -22.42
CA GLN A 17 -9.42 34.37 -23.72
C GLN A 17 -8.44 34.86 -24.80
N ARG A 18 -8.05 34.00 -25.76
CA ARG A 18 -7.57 34.34 -27.12
C ARG A 18 -7.29 33.04 -27.89
N ARG A 19 -8.13 32.63 -28.85
CA ARG A 19 -8.20 32.97 -30.30
C ARG A 19 -7.07 32.37 -31.16
N SER A 20 -7.45 31.34 -31.95
CA SER A 20 -7.10 30.95 -33.33
C SER A 20 -5.73 31.25 -33.96
N ASP A 21 -5.09 30.22 -34.53
CA ASP A 21 -4.71 30.04 -35.96
C ASP A 21 -3.61 28.94 -36.08
N THR A 22 -3.75 27.83 -36.82
CA THR A 22 -3.76 27.59 -38.29
C THR A 22 -2.40 27.04 -38.80
N TYR A 23 -2.42 25.78 -39.27
CA TYR A 23 -1.55 25.07 -40.25
C TYR A 23 -0.06 24.75 -39.98
N GLY A 24 0.33 23.50 -40.28
CA GLY A 24 1.73 23.10 -40.56
C GLY A 24 1.99 21.58 -40.49
N LYS A 25 2.24 20.95 -41.65
CA LYS A 25 2.37 19.49 -41.94
C LYS A 25 3.54 18.74 -41.25
N PRO A 26 3.51 17.39 -41.24
CA PRO A 26 4.57 16.53 -40.71
C PRO A 26 5.69 16.27 -41.73
N LEU A 27 6.91 16.00 -41.26
CA LEU A 27 8.02 15.53 -42.09
C LEU A 27 8.64 14.26 -41.52
N LEU A 28 8.47 13.18 -42.28
CA LEU A 28 9.31 12.00 -42.30
C LEU A 28 10.74 12.38 -42.72
N SER A 29 11.73 11.73 -42.14
CA SER A 29 12.94 11.35 -42.87
C SER A 29 13.29 9.93 -42.48
N ALA A 30 13.44 9.11 -43.52
CA ALA A 30 13.78 7.71 -43.51
C ALA A 30 15.31 7.50 -43.64
N SER A 31 15.67 6.21 -43.63
CA SER A 31 16.94 5.58 -44.03
C SER A 31 17.94 5.42 -42.89
N ASP A 32 18.22 4.23 -42.35
CA ASP A 32 18.56 2.89 -42.87
C ASP A 32 20.04 2.62 -42.60
N SER A 33 20.35 1.60 -41.80
CA SER A 33 21.31 0.53 -42.14
C SER A 33 21.60 -0.37 -40.93
N ASP A 34 21.01 -1.55 -40.99
CA ASP A 34 21.57 -2.88 -40.73
C ASP A 34 22.82 -3.04 -39.85
N THR A 35 22.67 -3.84 -38.79
CA THR A 35 23.64 -4.89 -38.47
C THR A 35 22.90 -6.11 -37.91
N LEU A 36 23.02 -7.22 -38.65
CA LEU A 36 22.53 -8.57 -38.35
C LEU A 36 23.31 -9.25 -37.22
N GLY A 37 22.63 -10.17 -36.51
CA GLY A 37 23.20 -11.17 -35.61
C GLY A 37 22.15 -11.72 -34.65
N SER A 38 21.23 -12.57 -35.11
CA SER A 38 21.30 -14.04 -35.00
C SER A 38 20.77 -14.59 -33.67
N ASP A 39 19.53 -15.07 -33.73
CA ASP A 39 19.00 -16.32 -33.17
C ASP A 39 19.32 -16.72 -31.73
N ALA A 40 18.30 -16.56 -30.87
CA ALA A 40 17.87 -17.60 -29.93
C ALA A 40 16.45 -17.28 -29.43
N ASP A 41 15.45 -17.64 -30.25
CA ASP A 41 14.08 -17.85 -29.81
C ASP A 41 14.06 -18.98 -28.78
N GLN A 42 13.60 -18.70 -27.57
CA GLN A 42 12.92 -19.70 -26.75
C GLN A 42 11.70 -19.07 -26.09
N ASP A 43 10.58 -19.29 -26.78
CA ASP A 43 9.23 -19.20 -26.28
C ASP A 43 9.09 -19.83 -24.90
N LEU A 44 8.61 -19.04 -23.94
CA LEU A 44 8.02 -19.53 -22.69
C LEU A 44 6.73 -18.78 -22.37
N GLU A 45 5.92 -18.55 -23.40
CA GLU A 45 4.48 -18.32 -23.30
C GLU A 45 3.72 -19.63 -23.62
N ALA A 46 3.72 -20.59 -22.69
CA ALA A 46 2.78 -21.72 -22.75
C ALA A 46 2.64 -22.41 -21.40
N GLN A 47 1.81 -21.85 -20.49
CA GLN A 47 0.97 -22.59 -19.53
C GLN A 47 0.25 -21.64 -18.55
N ARG A 48 -0.68 -20.84 -19.06
CA ARG A 48 -1.83 -20.39 -18.27
C ARG A 48 -3.09 -20.98 -18.87
N SER A 49 -3.39 -22.23 -18.51
CA SER A 49 -4.70 -22.81 -18.76
C SER A 49 -5.74 -22.08 -17.90
N TYR A 50 -6.42 -21.09 -18.48
CA TYR A 50 -7.69 -20.60 -17.96
C TYR A 50 -8.77 -21.60 -18.39
N ARG A 51 -9.18 -22.46 -17.47
CA ARG A 51 -10.28 -23.42 -17.66
C ARG A 51 -11.59 -22.69 -17.35
N THR A 52 -12.16 -22.04 -18.37
CA THR A 52 -13.50 -21.44 -18.33
C THR A 52 -14.46 -22.38 -19.07
N PHE A 53 -15.70 -22.49 -18.56
CA PHE A 53 -16.83 -23.33 -19.02
C PHE A 53 -17.01 -24.70 -18.34
N HIS A 54 -17.95 -24.73 -17.39
CA HIS A 54 -18.69 -25.93 -17.00
C HIS A 54 -19.74 -26.23 -18.08
N THR A 55 -19.56 -27.33 -18.81
CA THR A 55 -20.62 -27.93 -19.62
C THR A 55 -21.26 -29.05 -18.79
N SER A 56 -22.51 -28.88 -18.39
CA SER A 56 -23.27 -29.95 -17.73
C SER A 56 -23.64 -31.03 -18.74
N ARG A 57 -23.11 -32.25 -18.58
CA ARG A 57 -23.67 -33.49 -19.15
C ARG A 57 -23.32 -34.67 -18.23
N PRO A 58 -24.27 -35.58 -17.93
CA PRO A 58 -24.02 -36.67 -16.99
C PRO A 58 -23.36 -37.85 -17.72
N ASP A 59 -22.33 -38.45 -17.11
CA ASP A 59 -22.22 -39.89 -16.83
C ASP A 59 -20.78 -40.36 -16.59
N SER A 60 -20.65 -41.26 -15.60
CA SER A 60 -19.57 -42.22 -15.31
C SER A 60 -18.24 -41.74 -14.71
N ASP A 61 -18.12 -41.97 -13.40
CA ASP A 61 -17.00 -42.58 -12.65
C ASP A 61 -15.57 -42.43 -13.18
N SER A 62 -14.80 -41.53 -12.56
CA SER A 62 -13.44 -41.83 -12.08
C SER A 62 -12.95 -40.73 -11.12
N VAL A 63 -12.83 -41.07 -9.84
CA VAL A 63 -12.26 -40.21 -8.80
C VAL A 63 -10.75 -40.10 -9.02
N SER A 64 -10.29 -38.97 -9.53
CA SER A 64 -8.89 -38.54 -9.43
C SER A 64 -8.81 -37.34 -8.49
N SER A 65 -8.48 -37.61 -7.23
CA SER A 65 -8.22 -36.62 -6.19
C SER A 65 -6.93 -35.86 -6.47
N SER A 66 -7.00 -34.79 -7.27
CA SER A 66 -5.92 -33.82 -7.38
C SER A 66 -5.90 -32.95 -6.11
N SER A 67 -5.04 -33.31 -5.16
CA SER A 67 -4.74 -32.52 -3.98
C SER A 67 -4.14 -31.17 -4.36
N SER A 68 -4.98 -30.14 -4.47
CA SER A 68 -4.53 -28.75 -4.54
C SER A 68 -3.97 -28.35 -3.17
N THR A 69 -2.65 -28.36 -3.01
CA THR A 69 -1.98 -27.74 -1.86
C THR A 69 -2.44 -26.27 -1.75
N PRO A 70 -3.09 -25.85 -0.66
CA PRO A 70 -3.45 -24.46 -0.48
C PRO A 70 -2.17 -23.68 -0.20
N ARG A 71 -1.66 -22.95 -1.20
CA ARG A 71 -0.69 -21.89 -0.93
C ARG A 71 -1.40 -20.89 -0.02
N SER A 72 -1.05 -20.89 1.27
CA SER A 72 -1.45 -19.86 2.22
C SER A 72 -1.01 -18.51 1.66
N ARG A 73 -1.94 -17.79 1.01
CA ARG A 73 -1.69 -16.42 0.58
C ARG A 73 -1.86 -15.57 1.83
N ILE A 74 -0.75 -15.11 2.39
CA ILE A 74 -0.76 -14.12 3.45
C ILE A 74 -1.49 -12.88 2.90
N ASN A 75 -2.46 -12.36 3.66
CA ASN A 75 -3.22 -11.19 3.23
C ASN A 75 -2.26 -10.00 3.07
N PRO A 76 -2.15 -9.39 1.87
CA PRO A 76 -1.19 -8.32 1.60
C PRO A 76 -1.37 -7.11 2.52
N ARG A 77 -2.60 -6.89 3.02
CA ARG A 77 -2.88 -5.83 3.99
C ARG A 77 -2.22 -6.10 5.34
N ILE A 78 -2.25 -7.34 5.85
CA ILE A 78 -1.57 -7.69 7.11
C ILE A 78 -0.06 -7.42 7.00
N VAL A 79 0.53 -7.73 5.84
CA VAL A 79 1.94 -7.45 5.57
C VAL A 79 2.20 -5.94 5.55
N SER A 80 1.36 -5.18 4.86
CA SER A 80 1.46 -3.71 4.81
C SER A 80 1.34 -3.09 6.20
N ASP A 81 0.34 -3.52 6.97
CA ASP A 81 0.05 -3.09 8.33
C ASP A 81 1.22 -3.38 9.28
N ALA A 82 1.81 -4.58 9.18
CA ALA A 82 3.00 -4.94 9.95
C ALA A 82 4.22 -4.09 9.58
N ILE A 83 4.45 -3.85 8.28
CA ILE A 83 5.56 -3.02 7.80
C ILE A 83 5.39 -1.57 8.27
N LEU A 84 4.17 -1.02 8.22
CA LEU A 84 3.88 0.33 8.71
C LEU A 84 4.14 0.44 10.21
N GLY A 85 3.58 -0.48 11.01
CA GLY A 85 3.79 -0.50 12.46
C GLY A 85 5.25 -0.65 12.85
N LEU A 86 5.97 -1.60 12.25
CA LEU A 86 7.40 -1.82 12.52
C LEU A 86 8.27 -0.64 12.06
N SER A 87 7.99 -0.06 10.90
CA SER A 87 8.77 1.07 10.36
C SER A 87 8.74 2.26 11.31
N ASP A 88 7.56 2.60 11.83
CA ASP A 88 7.38 3.72 12.73
C ASP A 88 7.88 3.38 14.14
N GLY A 89 7.60 2.17 14.64
CA GLY A 89 8.12 1.69 15.92
C GLY A 89 9.65 1.67 15.97
N LEU A 90 10.32 1.29 14.88
CA LEU A 90 11.79 1.32 14.83
C LEU A 90 12.34 2.76 14.79
N THR A 91 11.61 3.72 14.25
CA THR A 91 12.15 5.06 13.99
C THR A 91 11.84 6.05 15.11
N VAL A 92 10.59 6.10 15.56
CA VAL A 92 10.09 7.14 16.48
C VAL A 92 10.62 6.92 17.91
N PRO A 93 10.40 5.76 18.56
CA PRO A 93 11.02 5.41 19.85
C PRO A 93 12.55 5.51 19.86
N PHE A 94 13.22 5.16 18.77
CA PHE A 94 14.67 5.34 18.65
C PHE A 94 15.07 6.81 18.65
N ALA A 95 14.42 7.63 17.82
CA ALA A 95 14.71 9.07 17.78
C ALA A 95 14.44 9.74 19.13
N LEU A 96 13.33 9.38 19.79
CA LEU A 96 12.99 9.88 21.12
C LEU A 96 14.04 9.47 22.15
N SER A 97 14.41 8.19 22.22
CA SER A 97 15.41 7.72 23.18
C SER A 97 16.79 8.34 22.95
N ALA A 98 17.18 8.54 21.69
CA ALA A 98 18.38 9.28 21.32
C ALA A 98 18.33 10.75 21.78
N GLY A 99 17.19 11.44 21.56
CA GLY A 99 16.98 12.80 22.03
C GLY A 99 17.03 12.93 23.56
N LEU A 100 16.29 12.08 24.27
CA LEU A 100 16.25 12.06 25.74
C LEU A 100 17.61 11.71 26.35
N SER A 101 18.46 10.96 25.64
CA SER A 101 19.81 10.65 26.09
C SER A 101 20.69 11.90 26.22
N ALA A 102 20.37 12.98 25.50
CA ALA A 102 21.05 14.26 25.65
C ALA A 102 20.87 14.88 27.05
N LEU A 103 19.82 14.50 27.79
CA LEU A 103 19.56 14.96 29.16
C LEU A 103 20.42 14.25 30.22
N GLY A 104 21.22 13.25 29.84
CA GLY A 104 22.18 12.63 30.76
C GLY A 104 21.59 11.62 31.76
N ASN A 105 20.29 11.28 31.67
CA ASN A 105 19.62 10.39 32.64
C ASN A 105 18.94 9.19 31.99
N THR A 106 19.49 7.99 32.21
CA THR A 106 18.97 6.71 31.69
C THR A 106 17.53 6.43 32.13
N LYS A 107 17.14 6.81 33.36
CA LYS A 107 15.75 6.61 33.84
C LYS A 107 14.75 7.44 33.04
N VAL A 108 15.12 8.65 32.65
CA VAL A 108 14.27 9.52 31.80
C VAL A 108 14.08 8.89 30.43
N VAL A 109 15.15 8.34 29.85
CA VAL A 109 15.09 7.65 28.55
C VAL A 109 14.19 6.42 28.61
N VAL A 110 14.36 5.57 29.62
CA VAL A 110 13.58 4.33 29.77
C VAL A 110 12.12 4.61 30.05
N LEU A 111 11.80 5.46 31.03
CA LEU A 111 10.41 5.75 31.40
C LEU A 111 9.71 6.56 30.30
N GLY A 112 10.38 7.55 29.72
CA GLY A 112 9.85 8.33 28.61
C GLY A 112 9.63 7.48 27.35
N GLY A 113 10.60 6.63 27.02
CA GLY A 113 10.51 5.70 25.90
C GLY A 113 9.41 4.65 26.07
N LEU A 114 9.25 4.07 27.27
CA LEU A 114 8.15 3.12 27.52
C LEU A 114 6.77 3.79 27.49
N ALA A 115 6.67 5.01 28.03
CA ALA A 115 5.42 5.78 27.99
C ALA A 115 5.03 6.11 26.54
N GLU A 116 5.99 6.56 25.73
CA GLU A 116 5.77 6.81 24.31
C GLU A 116 5.47 5.53 23.54
N LEU A 117 6.16 4.43 23.81
CA LEU A 117 5.90 3.14 23.17
C LEU A 117 4.47 2.65 23.42
N ALA A 118 3.99 2.76 24.66
CA ALA A 118 2.63 2.37 25.02
C ALA A 118 1.59 3.30 24.37
N ALA A 119 1.79 4.62 24.48
CA ALA A 119 0.87 5.60 23.89
C ALA A 119 0.84 5.49 22.35
N GLY A 120 1.99 5.33 21.72
CA GLY A 120 2.16 5.18 20.27
C GLY A 120 1.54 3.89 19.76
N ALA A 121 1.75 2.75 20.42
CA ALA A 121 1.14 1.48 20.04
C ALA A 121 -0.39 1.53 20.11
N ILE A 122 -0.96 2.12 21.18
CA ILE A 122 -2.40 2.30 21.33
C ILE A 122 -2.93 3.23 20.23
N SER A 123 -2.28 4.36 20.01
CA SER A 123 -2.66 5.34 18.99
C SER A 123 -2.66 4.72 17.59
N MET A 124 -1.61 3.99 17.23
CA MET A 124 -1.52 3.28 15.96
C MET A 124 -2.58 2.19 15.81
N GLY A 125 -2.82 1.40 16.86
CA GLY A 125 -3.85 0.37 16.83
C GLY A 125 -5.25 0.95 16.61
N LEU A 126 -5.58 2.03 17.34
CA LEU A 126 -6.84 2.75 17.14
C LEU A 126 -6.92 3.38 15.74
N GLY A 127 -5.83 3.93 15.23
CA GLY A 127 -5.74 4.47 13.87
C GLY A 127 -6.01 3.40 12.80
N GLY A 128 -5.42 2.21 12.95
CA GLY A 128 -5.69 1.06 12.08
C GLY A 128 -7.14 0.58 12.15
N TYR A 129 -7.70 0.48 13.37
CA TYR A 129 -9.09 0.09 13.58
C TYR A 129 -10.07 1.06 12.92
N VAL A 130 -9.93 2.35 13.21
CA VAL A 130 -10.82 3.39 12.69
C VAL A 130 -10.67 3.50 11.18
N GLY A 131 -9.43 3.46 10.65
CA GLY A 131 -9.19 3.50 9.21
C GLY A 131 -9.87 2.35 8.47
N ALA A 132 -9.68 1.11 8.93
CA ALA A 132 -10.33 -0.07 8.35
C ALA A 132 -11.85 -0.06 8.51
N LYS A 133 -12.37 0.44 9.65
CA LYS A 133 -13.80 0.60 9.86
C LYS A 133 -14.40 1.64 8.91
N SER A 134 -13.75 2.78 8.73
CA SER A 134 -14.18 3.83 7.80
C SER A 134 -14.14 3.36 6.35
N GLU A 135 -13.18 2.52 5.97
CA GLU A 135 -13.17 1.88 4.65
C GLU A 135 -14.40 0.97 4.44
N ALA A 136 -14.79 0.20 5.46
CA ALA A 136 -16.00 -0.63 5.41
C ALA A 136 -17.29 0.20 5.35
N GLU A 137 -17.38 1.27 6.13
CA GLU A 137 -18.52 2.20 6.08
C GLU A 137 -18.60 2.92 4.72
N SER A 138 -17.46 3.32 4.16
CA SER A 138 -17.37 3.92 2.83
C SER A 138 -17.87 2.95 1.76
N TYR A 139 -17.41 1.69 1.78
CA TYR A 139 -17.87 0.66 0.85
C TYR A 139 -19.40 0.46 0.94
N GLN A 140 -19.96 0.42 2.14
CA GLN A 140 -21.41 0.29 2.32
C GLN A 140 -22.18 1.51 1.82
N ALA A 141 -21.61 2.71 1.91
CA ALA A 141 -22.18 3.92 1.31
C ALA A 141 -22.18 3.82 -0.22
N THR A 142 -21.05 3.43 -0.83
CA THR A 142 -20.94 3.21 -2.28
C THR A 142 -21.97 2.18 -2.77
N VAL A 143 -22.15 1.07 -2.05
CA VAL A 143 -23.15 0.04 -2.38
C VAL A 143 -24.57 0.61 -2.35
N ARG A 144 -24.90 1.41 -1.35
CA ARG A 144 -26.24 2.03 -1.23
C ARG A 144 -26.50 3.04 -2.34
N GLU A 145 -25.55 3.93 -2.61
CA GLU A 145 -25.65 4.90 -3.72
C GLU A 145 -25.78 4.19 -5.07
N THR A 146 -25.05 3.08 -5.27
CA THR A 146 -25.14 2.30 -6.52
C THR A 146 -26.50 1.61 -6.65
N LYS A 147 -27.10 1.13 -5.56
CA LYS A 147 -28.48 0.58 -5.58
C LYS A 147 -29.49 1.64 -5.99
N GLU A 148 -29.41 2.82 -5.38
CA GLU A 148 -30.28 3.96 -5.70
C GLU A 148 -30.12 4.39 -7.16
N LEU A 149 -28.90 4.36 -7.70
CA LEU A 149 -28.61 4.66 -9.10
C LEU A 149 -29.28 3.65 -10.06
N ILE A 150 -29.20 2.35 -9.76
CA ILE A 150 -29.84 1.29 -10.56
C ILE A 150 -31.36 1.48 -10.60
N GLU A 151 -31.96 1.83 -9.46
CA GLU A 151 -33.41 2.03 -9.33
C GLU A 151 -33.89 3.32 -10.01
N THR A 152 -33.10 4.40 -9.94
CA THR A 152 -33.52 5.73 -10.40
C THR A 152 -33.18 5.98 -11.87
N SER A 153 -32.07 5.43 -12.38
CA SER A 153 -31.50 5.86 -13.68
C SER A 153 -30.90 4.71 -14.47
N SER A 154 -31.77 3.82 -14.97
CA SER A 154 -31.39 2.70 -15.86
C SER A 154 -30.56 3.15 -17.07
N VAL A 155 -30.87 4.31 -17.67
CA VAL A 155 -30.12 4.87 -18.82
C VAL A 155 -28.67 5.23 -18.46
N GLU A 156 -28.45 5.77 -17.26
CA GLU A 156 -27.11 6.14 -16.80
C GLU A 156 -26.26 4.89 -16.57
N THR A 157 -26.80 3.89 -15.88
CA THR A 157 -26.13 2.59 -15.71
C THR A 157 -25.83 1.89 -17.02
N SER A 158 -26.73 1.96 -18.00
CA SER A 158 -26.51 1.41 -19.35
C SER A 158 -25.34 2.12 -20.06
N THR A 159 -25.22 3.44 -19.87
CA THR A 159 -24.12 4.23 -20.43
C THR A 159 -22.79 3.84 -19.79
N ILE A 160 -22.78 3.65 -18.47
CA ILE A 160 -21.58 3.21 -17.72
C ILE A 160 -21.09 1.84 -18.21
N VAL A 161 -22.00 0.87 -18.41
CA VAL A 161 -21.67 -0.45 -18.95
C VAL A 161 -21.07 -0.32 -20.35
N HIS A 162 -21.69 0.50 -21.20
CA HIS A 162 -21.21 0.74 -22.57
C HIS A 162 -19.81 1.35 -22.60
N ASP A 163 -19.60 2.43 -21.85
CA ASP A 163 -18.31 3.12 -21.74
C ASP A 163 -17.20 2.19 -21.19
N THR A 164 -17.56 1.34 -20.23
CA THR A 164 -16.61 0.38 -19.65
C THR A 164 -16.14 -0.63 -20.69
N PHE A 165 -17.04 -1.19 -21.50
CA PHE A 165 -16.71 -2.23 -22.47
C PHE A 165 -16.18 -1.69 -23.80
N SER A 166 -16.59 -0.48 -24.20
CA SER A 166 -16.05 0.19 -25.39
C SER A 166 -14.57 0.52 -25.23
N ALA A 167 -14.11 0.81 -24.01
CA ALA A 167 -12.68 0.99 -23.69
C ALA A 167 -11.82 -0.27 -23.98
N TYR A 168 -12.42 -1.46 -24.03
CA TYR A 168 -11.75 -2.71 -24.40
C TYR A 168 -11.85 -3.03 -25.91
N GLY A 169 -12.47 -2.16 -26.71
CA GLY A 169 -12.61 -2.36 -28.16
C GLY A 169 -13.64 -3.43 -28.54
N LEU A 170 -14.62 -3.71 -27.68
CA LEU A 170 -15.67 -4.69 -27.98
C LEU A 170 -16.65 -4.16 -29.04
N PRO A 171 -17.16 -5.02 -29.94
CA PRO A 171 -18.18 -4.63 -30.91
C PRO A 171 -19.48 -4.17 -30.24
N GLU A 172 -20.12 -3.15 -30.79
CA GLU A 172 -21.37 -2.57 -30.27
C GLU A 172 -22.49 -3.61 -30.06
N ALA A 173 -22.60 -4.57 -30.98
CA ALA A 173 -23.57 -5.66 -30.91
C ALA A 173 -23.32 -6.61 -29.70
N ALA A 174 -22.07 -6.76 -29.26
CA ALA A 174 -21.73 -7.55 -28.08
C ALA A 174 -22.00 -6.75 -26.79
N ILE A 175 -21.64 -5.46 -26.77
CA ILE A 175 -21.87 -4.57 -25.62
C ILE A 175 -23.37 -4.47 -25.28
N SER A 176 -24.21 -4.27 -26.30
CA SER A 176 -25.68 -4.23 -26.13
C SER A 176 -26.25 -5.53 -25.54
N GLN A 177 -25.76 -6.70 -25.95
CA GLN A 177 -26.17 -7.99 -25.37
C GLN A 177 -25.71 -8.15 -23.92
N ILE A 178 -24.47 -7.77 -23.61
CA ILE A 178 -23.94 -7.79 -22.23
C ILE A 178 -24.78 -6.86 -21.35
N ASN A 179 -25.06 -5.65 -21.84
CA ASN A 179 -25.85 -4.66 -21.13
C ASN A 179 -27.27 -5.17 -20.83
N ALA A 180 -27.97 -5.72 -21.82
CA ALA A 180 -29.29 -6.33 -21.62
C ALA A 180 -29.25 -7.48 -20.59
N SER A 181 -28.19 -8.30 -20.64
CA SER A 181 -28.01 -9.43 -19.72
C SER A 181 -27.70 -8.98 -18.29
N LEU A 182 -26.95 -7.89 -18.10
CA LEU A 182 -26.67 -7.32 -16.79
C LEU A 182 -27.91 -6.67 -16.19
N HIS A 183 -28.66 -5.89 -16.97
CA HIS A 183 -29.91 -5.28 -16.53
C HIS A 183 -31.03 -6.28 -16.20
N ALA A 184 -30.93 -7.53 -16.66
CA ALA A 184 -31.86 -8.60 -16.29
C ALA A 184 -31.76 -9.01 -14.81
N SER A 185 -30.67 -8.66 -14.11
CA SER A 185 -30.48 -8.98 -12.69
C SER A 185 -29.80 -7.83 -11.96
N HIS A 186 -30.52 -7.20 -11.03
CA HIS A 186 -30.03 -6.04 -10.27
C HIS A 186 -28.75 -6.38 -9.49
N ASP A 187 -28.65 -7.59 -8.93
CA ASP A 187 -27.47 -8.02 -8.18
C ASP A 187 -26.21 -8.13 -9.07
N ARG A 188 -26.31 -8.68 -10.28
CA ARG A 188 -25.15 -8.76 -11.18
C ARG A 188 -24.75 -7.40 -11.72
N LEU A 189 -25.72 -6.52 -11.96
CA LEU A 189 -25.46 -5.15 -12.37
C LEU A 189 -24.77 -4.38 -11.23
N LEU A 190 -25.24 -4.54 -10.00
CA LEU A 190 -24.59 -3.98 -8.81
C LEU A 190 -23.14 -4.47 -8.69
N ASP A 191 -22.92 -5.78 -8.71
CA ASP A 191 -21.59 -6.37 -8.60
C ASP A 191 -20.67 -5.87 -9.72
N PHE A 192 -21.19 -5.75 -10.94
CA PHE A 192 -20.48 -5.15 -12.07
C PHE A 192 -20.10 -3.69 -11.80
N LEU A 193 -21.04 -2.86 -11.36
CA LEU A 193 -20.79 -1.44 -11.10
C LEU A 193 -19.84 -1.22 -9.92
N ILE A 194 -19.92 -2.02 -8.86
CA ILE A 194 -18.98 -1.94 -7.74
C ILE A 194 -17.58 -2.36 -8.19
N SER A 195 -17.46 -3.47 -8.93
CA SER A 195 -16.17 -4.02 -9.30
C SER A 195 -15.48 -3.26 -10.46
N PHE A 196 -16.22 -2.89 -11.50
CA PHE A 196 -15.65 -2.28 -12.70
C PHE A 196 -15.69 -0.75 -12.70
N HIS A 197 -16.79 -0.15 -12.20
CA HIS A 197 -16.91 1.31 -12.17
C HIS A 197 -16.24 1.90 -10.92
N HIS A 198 -16.56 1.39 -9.73
CA HIS A 198 -15.99 1.91 -8.49
C HIS A 198 -14.61 1.31 -8.16
N LYS A 199 -14.27 0.13 -8.71
CA LYS A 199 -13.01 -0.59 -8.44
C LYS A 199 -12.78 -0.87 -6.96
N GLU A 200 -13.86 -0.99 -6.20
CA GLU A 200 -13.80 -1.27 -4.77
C GLU A 200 -13.97 -2.78 -4.54
N SER A 201 -13.09 -3.35 -3.72
CA SER A 201 -13.22 -4.73 -3.24
C SER A 201 -13.91 -4.75 -1.88
N GLN A 202 -14.77 -5.75 -1.66
CA GLN A 202 -15.46 -5.92 -0.39
C GLN A 202 -14.45 -6.10 0.77
N PRO A 203 -14.53 -5.26 1.82
CA PRO A 203 -13.67 -5.41 2.99
C PRO A 203 -14.10 -6.60 3.85
N ASP A 204 -13.11 -7.28 4.46
CA ASP A 204 -13.35 -8.45 5.32
C ASP A 204 -13.92 -8.02 6.69
N CYS A 205 -14.92 -8.72 7.23
CA CYS A 205 -15.57 -8.33 8.49
C CYS A 205 -14.62 -8.29 9.71
N ASN A 206 -13.56 -9.10 9.73
CA ASN A 206 -12.58 -9.12 10.84
C ASN A 206 -11.36 -8.21 10.57
N GLN A 207 -11.36 -7.48 9.45
CA GLN A 207 -10.21 -6.70 8.99
C GLN A 207 -9.80 -5.60 9.96
N ALA A 208 -10.77 -4.92 10.58
CA ALA A 208 -10.47 -3.78 11.44
C ALA A 208 -9.68 -4.16 12.70
N TRP A 209 -10.07 -5.25 13.37
CA TRP A 209 -9.36 -5.75 14.54
C TRP A 209 -7.97 -6.30 14.21
N ILE A 210 -7.85 -7.04 13.10
CA ILE A 210 -6.56 -7.59 12.66
C ILE A 210 -5.59 -6.45 12.32
N SER A 211 -6.05 -5.43 11.60
CA SER A 211 -5.24 -4.25 11.27
C SER A 211 -4.75 -3.53 12.53
N ALA A 212 -5.66 -3.28 13.48
CA ALA A 212 -5.35 -2.64 14.76
C ALA A 212 -4.26 -3.38 15.55
N ILE A 213 -4.42 -4.69 15.73
CA ILE A 213 -3.48 -5.51 16.50
C ILE A 213 -2.13 -5.59 15.78
N THR A 214 -2.14 -5.74 14.46
CA THR A 214 -0.90 -5.87 13.67
C THR A 214 -0.08 -4.58 13.70
N LEU A 215 -0.72 -3.41 13.55
CA LEU A 215 -0.07 -2.10 13.68
C LEU A 215 0.48 -1.90 15.09
N ALA A 216 -0.36 -2.10 16.11
CA ALA A 216 0.03 -1.86 17.51
C ALA A 216 1.19 -2.76 17.93
N LEU A 217 1.13 -4.04 17.59
CA LEU A 217 2.18 -4.99 17.92
C LEU A 217 3.46 -4.72 17.13
N GLY A 218 3.34 -4.37 15.84
CA GLY A 218 4.48 -3.95 15.03
C GLY A 218 5.19 -2.74 15.62
N TYR A 219 4.42 -1.72 16.03
CA TYR A 219 4.94 -0.53 16.70
C TYR A 219 5.64 -0.86 18.01
N PHE A 220 4.96 -1.62 18.88
CA PHE A 220 5.47 -1.99 20.19
C PHE A 220 6.76 -2.80 20.09
N VAL A 221 6.78 -3.83 19.24
CA VAL A 221 7.96 -4.70 19.06
C VAL A 221 9.10 -3.90 18.43
N GLY A 222 8.83 -3.11 17.39
CA GLY A 222 9.84 -2.26 16.75
C GLY A 222 10.45 -1.25 17.72
N GLY A 223 9.62 -0.60 18.52
CA GLY A 223 10.05 0.45 19.45
C GLY A 223 10.67 -0.05 20.74
N PHE A 224 10.45 -1.31 21.09
CA PHE A 224 11.14 -1.92 22.22
C PHE A 224 12.62 -2.18 21.92
N ILE A 225 12.97 -2.52 20.68
CA ILE A 225 14.35 -2.83 20.25
C ILE A 225 15.36 -1.72 20.61
N PRO A 226 15.15 -0.42 20.29
CA PRO A 226 16.09 0.64 20.65
C PRO A 226 16.23 0.86 22.16
N LEU A 227 15.23 0.44 22.96
CA LEU A 227 15.24 0.61 24.42
C LEU A 227 16.04 -0.48 25.13
N ILE A 228 16.21 -1.67 24.54
CA ILE A 228 16.90 -2.81 25.16
C ILE A 228 18.27 -2.42 25.77
N PRO A 229 19.16 -1.69 25.07
CA PRO A 229 20.48 -1.34 25.62
C PRO A 229 20.42 -0.44 26.85
N TYR A 230 19.38 0.39 27.00
CA TYR A 230 19.21 1.29 28.15
C TYR A 230 18.80 0.56 29.43
N PHE A 231 18.30 -0.68 29.34
CA PHE A 231 18.06 -1.52 30.51
C PHE A 231 19.32 -2.23 31.01
N MET A 232 20.32 -2.43 30.15
CA MET A 232 21.51 -3.22 30.46
C MET A 232 22.70 -2.37 30.89
N VAL A 233 22.71 -1.08 30.53
CA VAL A 233 23.85 -0.19 30.74
C VAL A 233 23.42 1.05 31.52
N ASP A 234 24.02 1.26 32.69
CA ASP A 234 23.69 2.39 33.58
C ASP A 234 24.10 3.75 32.98
N GLN A 235 25.21 3.79 32.23
CA GLN A 235 25.70 5.00 31.58
C GLN A 235 24.93 5.30 30.29
N VAL A 236 24.15 6.38 30.29
CA VAL A 236 23.27 6.80 29.19
C VAL A 236 23.99 6.96 27.84
N ILE A 237 25.21 7.51 27.83
CA ILE A 237 25.97 7.74 26.58
C ILE A 237 26.48 6.41 26.01
N VAL A 238 26.90 5.48 26.86
CA VAL A 238 27.33 4.15 26.44
C VAL A 238 26.11 3.35 25.94
N ALA A 239 24.97 3.45 26.64
CA ALA A 239 23.71 2.86 26.21
C ALA A 239 23.25 3.39 24.84
N LEU A 240 23.39 4.71 24.60
CA LEU A 240 23.08 5.34 23.33
C LEU A 240 23.93 4.77 22.18
N TYR A 241 25.24 4.59 22.36
CA TYR A 241 26.09 4.01 21.31
C TYR A 241 25.71 2.56 20.99
N TRP A 242 25.39 1.76 21.99
CA TRP A 242 24.86 0.41 21.78
C TRP A 242 23.51 0.43 21.07
N SER A 243 22.61 1.35 21.44
CA SER A 243 21.32 1.55 20.80
C SER A 243 21.47 1.94 19.32
N ILE A 244 22.36 2.87 18.99
CA ILE A 244 22.68 3.23 17.61
C ILE A 244 23.18 2.02 16.82
N GLY A 245 24.07 1.21 17.39
CA GLY A 245 24.59 -0.01 16.74
C GLY A 245 23.48 -1.03 16.47
N VAL A 246 22.66 -1.35 17.47
CA VAL A 246 21.53 -2.28 17.34
C VAL A 246 20.52 -1.76 16.31
N MET A 247 20.23 -0.47 16.33
CA MET A 247 19.28 0.14 15.41
C MET A 247 19.80 0.23 13.98
N ALA A 248 21.07 0.49 13.77
CA ALA A 248 21.67 0.46 12.44
C ALA A 248 21.49 -0.94 11.80
N VAL A 249 21.80 -2.01 12.54
CA VAL A 249 21.60 -3.39 12.07
C VAL A 249 20.11 -3.68 11.84
N THR A 250 19.25 -3.28 12.77
CA THR A 250 17.81 -3.56 12.69
C THR A 250 17.15 -2.83 11.52
N LEU A 251 17.46 -1.56 11.30
CA LEU A 251 16.93 -0.77 10.18
C LEU A 251 17.44 -1.27 8.82
N LEU A 252 18.71 -1.68 8.73
CA LEU A 252 19.26 -2.33 7.53
C LEU A 252 18.52 -3.63 7.22
N ALA A 253 18.37 -4.51 8.22
CA ALA A 253 17.69 -5.79 8.06
C ALA A 253 16.22 -5.61 7.69
N PHE A 254 15.50 -4.73 8.41
CA PHE A 254 14.10 -4.43 8.15
C PHE A 254 13.90 -3.82 6.75
N GLY A 255 14.74 -2.85 6.36
CA GLY A 255 14.68 -2.24 5.04
C GLY A 255 14.99 -3.22 3.90
N TYR A 256 15.89 -4.17 4.13
CA TYR A 256 16.15 -5.26 3.19
C TYR A 256 14.94 -6.19 3.06
N ILE A 257 14.44 -6.70 4.20
CA ILE A 257 13.32 -7.65 4.24
C ILE A 257 12.06 -7.05 3.61
N LYS A 258 11.69 -5.81 3.96
CA LYS A 258 10.48 -5.18 3.41
C LYS A 258 10.56 -5.06 1.89
N THR A 259 11.74 -4.74 1.34
CA THR A 259 11.93 -4.64 -0.10
C THR A 259 11.92 -6.00 -0.78
N CYS A 260 12.51 -7.04 -0.18
CA CYS A 260 12.46 -8.40 -0.70
C CYS A 260 11.05 -9.00 -0.68
N VAL A 261 10.23 -8.67 0.32
CA VAL A 261 8.84 -9.12 0.38
C VAL A 261 8.02 -8.56 -0.79
N VAL A 262 8.29 -7.31 -1.19
CA VAL A 262 7.56 -6.64 -2.28
C VAL A 262 8.10 -7.01 -3.67
N ARG A 263 9.43 -7.05 -3.85
CA ARG A 263 10.08 -7.27 -5.15
C ARG A 263 10.43 -8.73 -5.44
N GLY A 264 10.42 -9.59 -4.43
CA GLY A 264 10.89 -10.97 -4.51
C GLY A 264 12.32 -11.14 -3.99
N TRP A 265 12.66 -12.40 -3.67
CA TRP A 265 13.89 -12.78 -2.98
C TRP A 265 15.06 -13.14 -3.91
N SER A 266 14.79 -13.39 -5.20
CA SER A 266 15.79 -13.90 -6.17
C SER A 266 16.10 -12.87 -7.25
N GLY A 267 17.39 -12.69 -7.56
CA GLY A 267 17.89 -11.80 -8.61
C GLY A 267 18.85 -10.72 -8.07
N ARG A 268 19.92 -10.42 -8.82
CA ARG A 268 20.92 -9.39 -8.46
C ARG A 268 20.27 -8.02 -8.23
N ASP A 269 19.32 -7.64 -9.07
CA ASP A 269 18.64 -6.35 -8.97
C ASP A 269 17.77 -6.24 -7.70
N ASN A 270 17.20 -7.35 -7.24
CA ASN A 270 16.37 -7.39 -6.03
C ASN A 270 17.23 -7.27 -4.77
N ILE A 271 18.42 -7.88 -4.76
CA ILE A 271 19.39 -7.74 -3.65
C ILE A 271 19.88 -6.29 -3.57
N ILE A 272 20.24 -5.68 -4.70
CA ILE A 272 20.66 -4.28 -4.77
C ILE A 272 19.53 -3.34 -4.29
N ALA A 273 18.30 -3.60 -4.72
CA ALA A 273 17.13 -2.85 -4.25
C ALA A 273 16.93 -3.01 -2.73
N GLY A 274 17.11 -4.21 -2.18
CA GLY A 274 17.01 -4.47 -0.74
C GLY A 274 18.06 -3.71 0.07
N ILE A 275 19.32 -3.73 -0.38
CA ILE A 275 20.40 -2.96 0.27
C ILE A 275 20.08 -1.46 0.23
N LYS A 276 19.61 -0.95 -0.92
CA LYS A 276 19.18 0.45 -1.05
C LYS A 276 18.03 0.79 -0.09
N GLY A 277 17.06 -0.12 0.06
CA GLY A 277 15.95 0.01 1.01
C GLY A 277 16.42 0.06 2.48
N GLY A 278 17.37 -0.80 2.84
CA GLY A 278 18.04 -0.78 4.15
C GLY A 278 18.76 0.55 4.41
N VAL A 279 19.60 0.98 3.47
CA VAL A 279 20.36 2.23 3.58
C VAL A 279 19.43 3.44 3.71
N GLN A 280 18.34 3.48 2.92
CA GLN A 280 17.34 4.54 3.03
C GLN A 280 16.69 4.57 4.42
N MET A 281 16.37 3.40 4.99
CA MET A 281 15.78 3.31 6.32
C MET A 281 16.75 3.80 7.41
N CYS A 282 18.02 3.41 7.34
CA CYS A 282 19.05 3.93 8.24
C CYS A 282 19.24 5.44 8.11
N PHE A 283 19.20 5.98 6.89
CA PHE A 283 19.31 7.42 6.67
C PHE A 283 18.13 8.17 7.32
N VAL A 284 16.90 7.71 7.11
CA VAL A 284 15.71 8.31 7.74
C VAL A 284 15.79 8.22 9.27
N GLY A 285 16.17 7.05 9.82
CA GLY A 285 16.35 6.87 11.25
C GLY A 285 17.45 7.77 11.85
N GLY A 286 18.57 7.92 11.14
CA GLY A 286 19.66 8.82 11.53
C GLY A 286 19.25 10.30 11.51
N VAL A 287 18.51 10.73 10.48
CA VAL A 287 17.96 12.09 10.41
C VAL A 287 16.97 12.34 11.54
N ALA A 288 16.06 11.39 11.81
CA ALA A 288 15.09 11.52 12.90
C ALA A 288 15.78 11.63 14.27
N ALA A 289 16.74 10.75 14.56
CA ALA A 289 17.51 10.80 15.79
C ALA A 289 18.35 12.08 15.92
N GLY A 290 19.01 12.49 14.83
CA GLY A 290 19.76 13.75 14.80
C GLY A 290 18.88 14.97 15.06
N ALA A 291 17.68 15.01 14.47
CA ALA A 291 16.70 16.08 14.70
C ALA A 291 16.21 16.10 16.16
N ALA A 292 15.92 14.93 16.75
CA ALA A 292 15.51 14.82 18.14
C ALA A 292 16.61 15.27 19.11
N ILE A 293 17.86 14.84 18.90
CA ILE A 293 19.02 15.28 19.70
C ILE A 293 19.22 16.79 19.57
N ALA A 294 19.15 17.34 18.35
CA ALA A 294 19.31 18.76 18.12
C ALA A 294 18.22 19.58 18.82
N LEU A 295 16.96 19.15 18.73
CA LEU A 295 15.84 19.83 19.38
C LEU A 295 15.99 19.86 20.91
N VAL A 296 16.30 18.71 21.52
CA VAL A 296 16.50 18.63 22.98
C VAL A 296 17.67 19.51 23.42
N ARG A 297 18.79 19.47 22.71
CA ARG A 297 19.95 20.32 23.03
C ARG A 297 19.65 21.81 22.89
N LEU A 298 18.91 22.22 21.86
CA LEU A 298 18.55 23.64 21.67
C LEU A 298 17.70 24.18 22.82
N ILE A 299 16.76 23.36 23.32
CA ILE A 299 15.92 23.74 24.45
C ILE A 299 16.74 23.82 25.73
N ASP A 300 17.58 22.82 26.00
CA ASP A 300 18.40 22.73 27.21
C ASP A 300 19.42 23.89 27.32
N HIS A 301 20.03 24.29 26.20
CA HIS A 301 20.95 25.45 26.16
C HIS A 301 20.23 26.79 26.28
N GLY A 302 18.94 26.88 25.94
CA GLY A 302 18.15 28.12 26.08
C GLY A 302 17.60 28.35 27.49
N SER A 303 17.71 27.34 28.37
CA SER A 303 17.28 27.39 29.78
C SER A 303 18.41 27.69 30.78
N ALA A 304 19.63 27.94 30.30
CA ALA A 304 20.79 28.37 31.10
C ALA A 304 21.08 29.86 30.92
#